data_AF-A0A942PY20-F1
#
_entry.id   AF-A0A942PY20-F1
#
_cell.length_a   1.000
_cell.length_b   1.000
_cell.length_c   1.000
_cell.angle_alpha   90.00
_cell.angle_beta   90.00
_cell.angle_gamma   90.00
#
_symmetry.space_group_name_H-M   'P 1'
#
loop_
_entity.id
_entity.type
_entity.pdbx_description
1 polymer ?
#
loop_
_entity_poly.entity_id
_entity_poly.type
_entity_poly.pdbx_seq_one_letter_code
_entity_poly.pdbx_strand_id
1 'polypeptide(L)'
;MDSSIINLSNKTDKATKQMLQNVVNKKRKFERYKNYHFLFLWISVFYCFITIYLMYHLILKPYSYSFYDIFSIVFNNQFHMLLLFIAVFFLGATKVLYDKKEKYEKEYHELRCEIIDRSKDLWKDEAWKTRHEIFEMMKAKYDINLYHEAK
;
A
#
# COMPACT_ATOMS: atom_id res chain seq x y z
N MET A 1 -6.84 -17.56 11.36
CA MET A 1 -5.73 -17.06 12.20
C MET A 1 -4.46 -17.73 11.73
N ASP A 2 -3.34 -17.01 11.80
CA ASP A 2 -2.04 -17.51 11.37
C ASP A 2 -1.53 -18.57 12.36
N SER A 3 -0.91 -19.64 11.87
CA SER A 3 -0.49 -20.80 12.69
C SER A 3 0.46 -20.38 13.81
N SER A 4 1.30 -19.38 13.55
CA SER A 4 2.23 -18.80 14.53
C SER A 4 1.53 -18.12 15.71
N ILE A 5 0.34 -17.54 15.49
CA ILE A 5 -0.45 -16.86 16.52
C ILE A 5 -1.36 -17.87 17.25
N ILE A 6 -1.79 -18.92 16.56
CA ILE A 6 -2.54 -20.04 17.17
C ILE A 6 -1.66 -20.81 18.16
N ASN A 7 -0.39 -21.03 17.78
CA ASN A 7 0.60 -21.77 18.55
C ASN A 7 1.20 -21.00 19.74
N LEU A 8 0.82 -19.72 19.95
CA LEU A 8 0.98 -19.07 21.25
C LEU A 8 0.08 -19.84 22.23
N SER A 9 0.59 -20.92 22.82
CA SER A 9 -0.15 -21.76 23.78
C SER A 9 -0.60 -20.96 25.01
N ASN A 10 -1.49 -21.53 25.84
CA ASN A 10 -2.19 -21.10 27.08
C ASN A 10 -1.80 -19.83 27.89
N LYS A 11 -0.67 -19.18 27.62
CA LYS A 11 -0.12 -17.99 28.26
C LYS A 11 -0.73 -16.67 27.80
N THR A 12 -1.55 -16.67 26.74
CA THR A 12 -2.18 -15.44 26.23
C THR A 12 -3.67 -15.68 25.98
N ASP A 13 -4.48 -14.73 26.43
CA ASP A 13 -5.94 -14.78 26.28
C ASP A 13 -6.35 -14.69 24.81
N LYS A 14 -7.59 -15.11 24.54
CA LYS A 14 -8.15 -15.11 23.19
C LYS A 14 -8.26 -13.71 22.59
N ALA A 15 -8.49 -12.68 23.40
CA ALA A 15 -8.64 -11.31 22.91
C ALA A 15 -7.29 -10.73 22.47
N THR A 16 -6.22 -10.94 23.23
CA THR A 16 -4.85 -10.54 22.81
C THR A 16 -4.41 -11.24 21.54
N LYS A 17 -4.69 -12.55 21.38
CA LYS A 17 -4.42 -13.27 20.12
C LYS A 17 -5.17 -12.64 18.94
N GLN A 18 -6.42 -12.20 19.16
CA GLN A 18 -7.21 -11.53 18.14
C GLN A 18 -6.66 -10.13 17.81
N MET A 19 -6.20 -9.35 18.80
CA MET A 19 -5.53 -8.07 18.55
C MET A 19 -4.23 -8.25 17.74
N LEU A 20 -3.40 -9.24 18.10
CA LEU A 20 -2.19 -9.58 17.35
C LEU A 20 -2.51 -10.02 15.91
N GLN A 21 -3.53 -10.86 15.72
CA GLN A 21 -3.97 -11.24 14.38
C GLN A 21 -4.45 -10.04 13.57
N ASN A 22 -5.18 -9.12 14.20
CA ASN A 22 -5.66 -7.91 13.55
C ASN A 22 -4.51 -7.02 13.09
N VAL A 23 -3.47 -6.82 13.91
CA VAL A 23 -2.31 -6.01 13.51
C VAL A 23 -1.51 -6.65 12.38
N VAL A 24 -1.38 -7.99 12.35
CA VAL A 24 -0.79 -8.72 11.21
C VAL A 24 -1.63 -8.52 9.95
N ASN A 25 -2.95 -8.65 10.05
CA ASN A 25 -3.85 -8.49 8.91
C ASN A 25 -3.77 -7.06 8.34
N LYS A 26 -3.72 -6.04 9.21
CA LYS A 26 -3.56 -4.64 8.81
C LYS A 26 -2.21 -4.40 8.16
N LYS A 27 -1.10 -4.94 8.70
CA LYS A 27 0.21 -4.84 8.06
C LYS A 27 0.22 -5.46 6.67
N ARG A 28 -0.31 -6.69 6.51
CA ARG A 28 -0.40 -7.35 5.20
C ARG A 28 -1.21 -6.54 4.20
N LYS A 29 -2.30 -5.93 4.65
CA LYS A 29 -3.13 -5.06 3.81
C LYS A 29 -2.37 -3.82 3.39
N PHE A 30 -1.70 -3.15 4.31
CA PHE A 30 -0.84 -2.00 4.01
C PHE A 30 0.24 -2.35 2.97
N GLU A 31 1.02 -3.41 3.21
CA GLU A 31 2.09 -3.85 2.28
C GLU A 31 1.54 -4.21 0.89
N ARG A 32 0.34 -4.83 0.82
CA ARG A 32 -0.32 -5.11 -0.47
C ARG A 32 -0.62 -3.83 -1.25
N TYR A 33 -1.18 -2.81 -0.59
CA TYR A 33 -1.50 -1.54 -1.25
C TYR A 33 -0.26 -0.70 -1.56
N LYS A 34 0.78 -0.77 -0.72
CA LYS A 34 2.10 -0.19 -0.99
C LYS A 34 2.70 -0.78 -2.27
N ASN A 35 2.67 -2.11 -2.41
CA ASN A 35 3.17 -2.79 -3.61
C ASN A 35 2.33 -2.48 -4.85
N TYR A 36 1.00 -2.45 -4.74
CA TYR A 36 0.14 -2.05 -5.85
C TYR A 36 0.35 -0.61 -6.28
N HIS A 37 0.45 0.33 -5.32
CA HIS A 37 0.74 1.71 -5.63
C HIS A 37 2.08 1.84 -6.36
N PHE A 38 3.13 1.17 -5.87
CA PHE A 38 4.45 1.18 -6.53
C PHE A 38 4.39 0.63 -7.95
N LEU A 39 3.72 -0.52 -8.14
CA LEU A 39 3.56 -1.14 -9.46
C LEU A 39 2.78 -0.23 -10.42
N PHE A 40 1.65 0.33 -9.99
CA PHE A 40 0.84 1.24 -10.82
C PHE A 40 1.56 2.55 -11.13
N LEU A 41 2.35 3.07 -10.20
CA LEU A 41 3.18 4.25 -10.42
C LEU A 41 4.17 4.00 -11.55
N TRP A 42 4.90 2.88 -11.52
CA TRP A 42 5.82 2.52 -12.60
C TRP A 42 5.11 2.30 -13.93
N ILE A 43 3.99 1.57 -13.94
CA ILE A 43 3.18 1.39 -15.16
C ILE A 43 2.76 2.76 -15.72
N SER A 44 2.28 3.68 -14.87
CA SER A 44 1.88 5.02 -15.28
C SER A 44 3.04 5.81 -15.88
N VAL A 45 4.23 5.73 -15.28
CA VAL A 45 5.44 6.40 -15.78
C VAL A 45 5.83 5.86 -17.16
N PHE A 46 5.94 4.54 -17.32
CA PHE A 46 6.25 3.92 -18.62
C PHE A 46 5.18 4.23 -19.67
N TYR A 47 3.91 4.20 -19.28
CA TYR A 47 2.80 4.54 -20.15
C TYR A 47 2.88 5.99 -20.65
N CYS A 48 3.22 6.95 -19.77
CA CYS A 48 3.43 8.34 -20.15
C CYS A 48 4.56 8.48 -21.18
N PHE A 49 5.71 7.81 -20.97
CA PHE A 49 6.81 7.85 -21.92
C PHE A 49 6.42 7.28 -23.29
N ILE A 50 5.73 6.13 -23.32
CA ILE A 50 5.24 5.53 -24.58
C ILE A 50 4.26 6.46 -25.27
N THR A 51 3.32 7.06 -24.52
CA THR A 51 2.33 7.97 -25.07
C THR A 51 2.99 9.21 -25.67
N ILE A 52 3.93 9.83 -24.97
CA ILE A 52 4.69 10.99 -25.48
C ILE A 52 5.45 10.61 -26.76
N TYR A 53 6.11 9.46 -26.78
CA TYR A 53 6.83 8.97 -27.94
C TYR A 53 5.90 8.77 -29.16
N LEU A 54 4.75 8.13 -28.95
CA LEU A 54 3.76 7.91 -30.01
C LEU A 54 3.17 9.23 -30.51
N MET A 55 2.78 10.14 -29.61
CA MET A 55 2.27 11.47 -29.99
C MET A 55 3.31 12.27 -30.78
N TYR A 56 4.59 12.18 -30.41
CA TYR A 56 5.67 12.84 -31.13
C TYR A 56 5.78 12.36 -32.58
N HIS A 57 5.80 11.04 -32.78
CA HIS A 57 5.95 10.45 -34.11
C HIS A 57 4.71 10.55 -34.99
N LEU A 58 3.52 10.39 -34.41
CA LEU A 58 2.26 10.36 -35.15
C LEU A 58 1.68 11.74 -35.42
N ILE A 59 1.95 12.72 -34.55
CA ILE A 59 1.30 14.03 -34.60
C ILE A 59 2.34 15.15 -34.78
N LEU A 60 3.27 15.32 -33.83
CA LEU A 60 4.18 16.48 -33.88
C LEU A 60 5.08 16.47 -35.12
N LYS A 61 5.67 15.33 -35.48
CA LYS A 61 6.56 15.25 -36.65
C LYS A 61 5.84 15.60 -37.97
N PRO A 62 4.67 15.02 -38.32
CA PRO A 62 3.97 15.34 -39.56
C PRO A 62 3.20 16.67 -39.54
N TYR A 63 2.67 17.11 -38.40
CA TYR A 63 1.75 18.26 -38.31
C TYR A 63 2.31 19.45 -37.51
N SER A 64 3.64 19.55 -37.36
CA SER A 64 4.33 20.60 -36.57
C SER A 64 4.04 22.04 -36.98
N TYR A 65 3.46 22.27 -38.15
CA TYR A 65 3.29 23.59 -38.75
C TYR A 65 2.14 24.42 -38.15
N SER A 66 1.15 23.77 -37.52
CA SER A 66 -0.06 24.44 -37.03
C SER A 66 -0.60 23.79 -35.76
N PHE A 67 -0.78 24.60 -34.71
CA PHE A 67 -1.33 24.14 -33.45
C PHE A 67 -2.79 23.68 -33.58
N TYR A 68 -3.58 24.35 -34.44
CA TYR A 68 -4.98 23.99 -34.66
C TYR A 68 -5.11 22.58 -35.26
N ASP A 69 -4.24 22.23 -36.20
CA ASP A 69 -4.27 20.93 -36.86
C ASP A 69 -3.86 19.81 -35.89
N ILE A 70 -2.84 20.05 -35.07
CA ILE A 70 -2.43 19.14 -33.98
C ILE A 70 -3.61 18.88 -33.03
N PHE A 71 -4.28 19.95 -32.58
CA PHE A 71 -5.42 19.85 -31.67
C PHE A 71 -6.56 19.06 -32.32
N SER A 72 -6.94 19.40 -33.56
CA SER A 72 -7.99 18.72 -34.31
C SER A 72 -7.71 17.21 -34.44
N ILE A 73 -6.48 16.81 -34.76
CA ILE A 73 -6.12 15.40 -34.96
C ILE A 73 -6.16 14.61 -33.65
N VAL A 74 -5.68 15.19 -32.55
CA VAL A 74 -5.71 14.56 -31.22
C VAL A 74 -7.14 14.22 -30.81
N PHE A 75 -8.08 15.15 -31.02
CA PHE A 75 -9.45 14.99 -30.54
C PHE A 75 -10.39 14.30 -31.54
N ASN A 76 -10.13 14.39 -32.85
CA ASN A 76 -10.96 13.72 -33.87
C ASN A 76 -10.58 12.26 -34.09
N ASN A 77 -9.41 11.82 -33.63
CA ASN A 77 -8.99 10.43 -33.75
C ASN A 77 -9.31 9.63 -32.48
N GLN A 78 -10.18 8.61 -32.61
CA GLN A 78 -10.57 7.74 -31.51
C GLN A 78 -9.38 7.05 -30.83
N PHE A 79 -8.33 6.70 -31.57
CA PHE A 79 -7.13 6.07 -31.01
C PHE A 79 -6.34 7.02 -30.10
N HIS A 80 -6.16 8.27 -30.51
CA HIS A 80 -5.45 9.27 -29.69
C HIS A 80 -6.24 9.63 -28.43
N MET A 81 -7.56 9.77 -28.56
CA MET A 81 -8.45 9.96 -27.42
C MET A 81 -8.39 8.79 -26.43
N LEU A 82 -8.41 7.54 -26.93
CA LEU A 82 -8.27 6.36 -26.08
C LEU A 82 -6.95 6.36 -25.30
N LEU A 83 -5.83 6.70 -25.94
CA LEU A 83 -4.53 6.81 -25.29
C LEU A 83 -4.54 7.84 -24.15
N LEU A 84 -5.13 9.02 -24.39
CA LEU A 84 -5.25 10.05 -23.35
C LEU A 84 -6.16 9.61 -22.21
N PHE A 85 -7.28 8.94 -22.49
CA PHE A 85 -8.16 8.42 -21.44
C PHE A 85 -7.47 7.36 -20.57
N ILE A 86 -6.69 6.48 -21.18
CA ILE A 86 -5.90 5.49 -20.44
C ILE A 86 -4.82 6.18 -19.58
N ALA A 87 -4.20 7.26 -20.07
CA ALA A 87 -3.26 8.06 -19.27
C ALA A 87 -3.94 8.63 -18.01
N VAL A 88 -5.11 9.27 -18.18
CA VAL A 88 -5.90 9.83 -17.08
C VAL A 88 -6.31 8.72 -16.10
N PHE A 89 -6.71 7.56 -16.62
CA PHE A 89 -7.05 6.40 -15.80
C PHE A 89 -5.88 5.95 -14.93
N PHE A 90 -4.68 5.78 -15.49
CA PHE A 90 -3.50 5.36 -14.72
C PHE A 90 -3.09 6.38 -13.66
N LEU A 91 -3.13 7.67 -13.99
CA LEU A 91 -2.86 8.75 -13.04
C LEU A 91 -3.89 8.74 -11.90
N GLY A 92 -5.18 8.63 -12.22
CA GLY A 92 -6.26 8.53 -11.25
C GLY A 92 -6.16 7.28 -10.37
N ALA A 93 -5.89 6.12 -10.96
CA ALA A 93 -5.71 4.86 -10.26
C ALA A 93 -4.52 4.92 -9.29
N THR A 94 -3.40 5.51 -9.71
CA THR A 94 -2.22 5.69 -8.87
C THR A 94 -2.52 6.54 -7.64
N LYS A 95 -3.29 7.63 -7.81
CA LYS A 95 -3.76 8.48 -6.69
C LYS A 95 -4.68 7.73 -5.73
N VAL A 96 -5.67 7.00 -6.25
CA VAL A 96 -6.58 6.20 -5.39
C VAL A 96 -5.81 5.13 -4.60
N LEU A 97 -4.80 4.52 -5.20
CA LEU A 97 -3.95 3.54 -4.52
C LEU A 97 -3.06 4.19 -3.45
N TYR A 98 -2.58 5.41 -3.71
CA TYR A 98 -1.84 6.21 -2.73
C TYR A 98 -2.69 6.50 -1.50
N ASP A 99 -3.89 7.05 -1.68
CA ASP A 99 -4.80 7.39 -0.57
C ASP A 99 -5.16 6.14 0.26
N LYS A 100 -5.37 4.99 -0.40
CA LYS A 100 -5.61 3.71 0.28
C LYS A 100 -4.39 3.23 1.04
N LYS A 101 -3.19 3.37 0.48
CA LYS A 101 -1.94 3.03 1.17
C LYS A 101 -1.81 3.84 2.45
N GLU A 102 -1.95 5.17 2.39
CA GLU A 102 -1.85 6.05 3.57
C GLU A 102 -2.90 5.70 4.63
N LYS A 103 -4.14 5.45 4.21
CA LYS A 103 -5.20 5.01 5.13
C LYS A 103 -4.82 3.73 5.88
N TYR A 104 -4.33 2.72 5.18
CA TYR A 104 -3.98 1.45 5.82
C TYR A 104 -2.68 1.51 6.63
N GLU A 105 -1.77 2.40 6.27
CA GLU A 105 -0.58 2.71 7.05
C GLU A 105 -0.96 3.29 8.42
N LYS A 106 -1.86 4.28 8.41
CA LYS A 106 -2.40 4.89 9.63
C LYS A 106 -3.15 3.89 10.49
N GLU A 107 -4.08 3.13 9.92
CA GLU A 107 -4.83 2.08 10.65
C GLU A 107 -3.90 1.00 11.25
N TYR A 108 -2.81 0.64 10.56
CA TYR A 108 -1.81 -0.29 11.08
C TYR A 108 -1.03 0.33 12.24
N HIS A 109 -0.57 1.56 12.09
CA HIS A 109 0.23 2.26 13.09
C HIS A 109 -0.57 2.49 14.38
N GLU A 110 -1.80 2.99 14.28
CA GLU A 110 -2.70 3.19 15.41
C GLU A 110 -2.92 1.89 16.20
N LEU A 111 -3.19 0.79 15.51
CA LEU A 111 -3.39 -0.51 16.16
C LEU A 111 -2.10 -1.05 16.80
N ARG A 112 -0.94 -0.77 16.20
CA ARG A 112 0.36 -1.13 16.77
C ARG A 112 0.61 -0.35 18.06
N CYS A 113 0.37 0.97 18.07
CA CYS A 113 0.50 1.81 19.25
C CYS A 113 -0.46 1.37 20.36
N GLU A 114 -1.72 1.08 20.02
CA GLU A 114 -2.70 0.58 20.99
C GLU A 114 -2.22 -0.70 21.70
N ILE A 115 -1.59 -1.63 20.97
CA ILE A 115 -1.02 -2.86 21.55
C ILE A 115 0.18 -2.56 22.47
N ILE A 116 1.02 -1.59 22.12
CA ILE A 116 2.18 -1.18 22.92
C ILE A 116 1.71 -0.51 24.22
N ASP A 117 0.77 0.42 24.13
CA ASP A 117 0.21 1.14 25.28
C ASP A 117 -0.50 0.19 26.25
N ARG A 118 -1.32 -0.72 25.71
CA ARG A 118 -2.05 -1.71 26.50
C ARG A 118 -1.21 -2.93 26.87
N SER A 119 0.08 -2.95 26.56
CA SER A 119 0.93 -4.13 26.80
C SER A 119 0.94 -4.57 28.27
N LYS A 120 0.88 -3.63 29.22
CA LYS A 120 0.78 -3.95 30.66
C LYS A 120 -0.53 -4.63 31.04
N ASP A 121 -1.61 -4.31 30.34
CA ASP A 121 -2.95 -4.87 30.59
C ASP A 121 -3.15 -6.21 29.87
N LEU A 122 -2.58 -6.36 28.67
CA LEU A 122 -2.66 -7.56 27.84
C LEU A 122 -1.84 -8.73 28.42
N TRP A 123 -0.71 -8.43 29.05
CA TRP A 123 0.19 -9.45 29.64
C TRP A 123 0.35 -9.23 31.14
N LYS A 124 -0.44 -9.95 31.95
CA LYS A 124 -0.37 -9.93 33.42
C LYS A 124 0.49 -11.08 33.96
N ASP A 125 1.13 -10.83 35.11
CA ASP A 125 1.84 -11.83 35.91
C ASP A 125 2.89 -12.65 35.13
N GLU A 126 2.72 -13.96 34.99
CA GLU A 126 3.66 -14.84 34.29
C GLU A 126 3.73 -14.55 32.78
N ALA A 127 2.64 -14.05 32.19
CA ALA A 127 2.60 -13.69 30.78
C ALA A 127 3.48 -12.45 30.49
N TRP A 128 3.65 -11.56 31.47
CA TRP A 128 4.55 -10.40 31.35
C TRP A 128 6.01 -10.82 31.18
N LYS A 129 6.46 -11.84 31.92
CA LYS A 129 7.84 -12.35 31.86
C LYS A 129 8.17 -12.91 30.48
N THR A 130 7.19 -13.50 29.81
CA THR A 130 7.33 -14.17 28.50
C THR A 130 6.92 -13.31 27.31
N ARG A 131 6.46 -12.06 27.52
CA ARG A 131 6.03 -11.16 26.43
C ARG A 131 7.09 -10.91 25.36
N HIS A 132 8.37 -10.95 25.75
CA HIS A 132 9.49 -10.74 24.84
C HIS A 132 9.54 -11.83 23.76
N GLU A 133 9.15 -13.08 24.07
CA GLU A 133 9.04 -14.17 23.09
C GLU A 133 8.01 -13.83 22.00
N ILE A 134 6.91 -13.19 22.39
CA ILE A 134 5.83 -12.76 21.49
C ILE A 134 6.32 -11.60 20.62
N PHE A 135 7.03 -10.64 21.20
CA PHE A 135 7.54 -9.48 20.48
C PHE A 135 8.62 -9.89 19.47
N GLU A 136 9.53 -10.78 19.86
CA GLU A 136 10.51 -11.38 18.96
C GLU A 136 9.83 -12.18 17.83
N MET A 137 8.80 -12.98 18.14
CA MET A 137 8.04 -13.70 17.11
C MET A 137 7.37 -12.74 16.12
N MET A 138 6.76 -11.66 16.61
CA MET A 138 6.09 -10.65 15.78
C MET A 138 7.09 -9.91 14.88
N LYS A 139 8.28 -9.60 15.40
CA LYS A 139 9.36 -8.98 14.65
C LYS A 139 9.96 -9.95 13.62
N ALA A 140 10.28 -11.17 14.00
CA ALA A 140 10.92 -12.15 13.12
C ALA A 140 10.00 -12.63 11.99
N LYS A 141 8.72 -12.90 12.27
CA LYS A 141 7.80 -13.48 11.27
C LYS A 141 7.03 -12.46 10.46
N TYR A 142 6.70 -11.32 11.07
CA TYR A 142 5.85 -10.31 10.44
C TYR A 142 6.54 -8.96 10.31
N ASP A 143 7.77 -8.80 10.79
CA ASP A 143 8.50 -7.52 10.79
C ASP A 143 7.71 -6.41 11.54
N ILE A 144 7.01 -6.79 12.61
CA ILE A 144 6.25 -5.86 13.45
C ILE A 144 7.02 -5.66 14.76
N ASN A 145 7.55 -4.45 14.94
CA ASN A 145 8.21 -4.06 16.18
C ASN A 145 7.17 -3.60 17.23
N LEU A 146 7.15 -4.27 18.39
CA LEU A 146 6.29 -3.95 19.54
C LEU A 146 7.09 -3.44 20.76
N TYR A 147 8.42 -3.26 20.63
CA TYR A 147 9.26 -2.78 21.74
C TYR A 147 9.18 -1.28 21.95
N HIS A 148 8.99 -0.53 20.87
CA HIS A 148 9.03 0.92 20.88
C HIS A 148 7.92 1.49 20.01
N GLU A 149 7.29 2.54 20.52
CA GLU A 149 6.50 3.45 19.72
C GLU A 149 7.47 4.35 18.94
N ALA A 150 8.01 3.84 17.83
CA ALA A 150 8.78 4.70 16.94
C ALA A 150 7.82 5.70 16.27
N LYS A 151 8.12 7.00 16.40
CA LYS A 151 7.50 8.13 15.70
C LYS A 151 7.66 8.01 14.19
#